data_AF-A0A916H3R1-F1
#
_entry.id   AF-A0A916H3R1-F1
#
_cell.length_a   1.000
_cell.length_b   1.000
_cell.length_c   1.000
_cell.angle_alpha   90.00
_cell.angle_beta   90.00
_cell.angle_gamma   90.00
#
_symmetry.space_group_name_H-M   'P 1'
#
loop_
_entity.id
_entity.type
_entity.pdbx_description
1 polymer ?
#
loop_
_entity_poly.entity_id
_entity_poly.type
_entity_poly.pdbx_seq_one_letter_code
_entity_poly.pdbx_strand_id
1 'polypeptide(L)' 'MQLTYRLGDVLTPELFARHDELIRNFLVFEHIPFDANNLPDTQLTERKIRELVEEIAAEQG' A
#
# COMPACT_ATOMS: atom_id res chain seq x y z
N MET A 1 -14.66 13.70 -8.06
CA MET A 1 -13.21 13.86 -7.79
C MET A 1 -12.81 12.65 -6.97
N GLN A 2 -11.86 11.84 -7.44
CA GLN A 2 -11.44 10.62 -6.73
C GLN A 2 -10.33 10.99 -5.75
N LEU A 3 -10.56 10.80 -4.45
CA LEU A 3 -9.58 11.07 -3.40
C LEU A 3 -8.43 10.05 -3.51
N THR A 4 -7.20 10.57 -3.50
CA THR A 4 -5.97 9.77 -3.48
C THR A 4 -5.18 10.13 -2.24
N TYR A 5 -4.59 9.12 -1.60
CA TYR A 5 -3.72 9.29 -0.46
C TYR A 5 -2.40 8.58 -0.73
N ARG A 6 -1.37 8.97 0.00
CA ARG A 6 -0.06 8.32 -0.06
C ARG A 6 -0.04 7.15 0.89
N LEU A 7 0.63 6.07 0.49
CA LEU A 7 0.80 4.91 1.37
C LEU A 7 1.47 5.30 2.70
N GLY A 8 2.45 6.20 2.67
CA GLY A 8 3.12 6.69 3.88
C GLY A 8 2.26 7.53 4.82
N ASP A 9 1.08 7.97 4.38
CA ASP A 9 0.11 8.68 5.23
C ASP A 9 -0.76 7.69 6.03
N VAL A 10 -0.87 6.45 5.54
CA VAL A 10 -1.78 5.42 6.08
C VAL A 10 -1.03 4.30 6.78
N LEU A 11 0.09 3.85 6.20
CA LEU A 11 0.92 2.78 6.73
C LEU A 11 2.12 3.36 7.46
N THR A 12 2.40 2.81 8.65
CA THR A 12 3.61 3.16 9.39
C THR A 12 4.85 2.50 8.78
N PRO A 13 6.05 3.06 8.97
CA PRO A 13 7.30 2.46 8.48
C PRO A 13 7.51 1.01 8.93
N GLU A 14 7.03 0.65 10.12
CA GLU A 14 7.09 -0.71 10.66
C GLU A 14 6.25 -1.69 9.83
N LEU A 15 5.05 -1.28 9.38
CA LEU A 15 4.20 -2.11 8.53
C LEU A 15 4.81 -2.28 7.14
N PHE A 16 5.44 -1.25 6.59
CA PHE A 16 6.19 -1.39 5.33
C PHE A 16 7.33 -2.39 5.47
N ALA A 17 8.12 -2.32 6.53
CA ALA A 17 9.24 -3.23 6.74
C ALA A 17 8.77 -4.68 6.92
N ARG A 18 7.62 -4.88 7.59
CA ARG A 18 7.05 -6.21 7.86
C ARG A 18 6.32 -6.81 6.65
N HIS A 19 5.65 -5.98 5.85
CA HIS A 19 4.78 -6.40 4.75
C HIS A 19 5.26 -5.88 3.38
N ASP A 20 6.55 -5.60 3.21
CA ASP A 20 7.14 -5.06 1.98
C ASP A 20 6.76 -5.89 0.74
N GLU A 21 6.88 -7.21 0.85
CA GLU A 21 6.56 -8.14 -0.26
C GLU A 21 5.07 -8.10 -0.62
N LEU A 22 4.18 -8.12 0.37
CA LEU A 22 2.72 -8.04 0.17
C LEU A 22 2.34 -6.73 -0.51
N ILE A 23 2.85 -5.60 0.00
CA ILE A 23 2.58 -4.27 -0.55
C ILE A 23 3.03 -4.20 -2.00
N ARG A 24 4.24 -4.69 -2.32
CA ARG A 24 4.74 -4.73 -3.70
C ARG A 24 3.89 -5.62 -4.59
N ASN A 25 3.54 -6.82 -4.14
CA ASN A 25 2.70 -7.74 -4.89
C ASN A 25 1.34 -7.14 -5.20
N PHE A 26 0.72 -6.47 -4.22
CA PHE A 26 -0.54 -5.75 -4.42
C PHE A 26 -0.41 -4.67 -5.50
N LEU A 27 0.62 -3.83 -5.40
CA LEU A 27 0.85 -2.76 -6.37
C LEU A 27 1.12 -3.29 -7.79
N VAL A 28 1.87 -4.39 -7.91
CA VAL A 28 2.13 -5.06 -9.20
C VAL A 28 0.84 -5.65 -9.77
N PHE A 29 0.06 -6.38 -8.96
CA PHE A 29 -1.19 -7.02 -9.36
C PHE A 29 -2.22 -6.00 -9.84
N GLU A 30 -2.28 -4.86 -9.15
CA GLU A 30 -3.18 -3.75 -9.47
C GLU A 30 -2.66 -2.83 -10.58
N HIS A 31 -1.50 -3.15 -11.18
CA HIS A 31 -0.83 -2.36 -12.22
C HIS A 31 -0.60 -0.89 -11.82
N ILE A 32 -0.28 -0.66 -10.55
CA ILE A 32 -0.07 0.67 -10.00
C ILE A 32 1.41 1.02 -10.14
N PRO A 33 1.76 2.17 -10.74
CA PRO A 33 3.15 2.61 -10.78
C PRO A 33 3.61 3.01 -9.38
N PHE A 34 4.73 2.44 -8.95
CA PHE A 34 5.37 2.74 -7.66
C PHE A 34 6.89 2.81 -7.81
N ASP A 35 7.53 3.52 -6.88
CA ASP A 35 8.99 3.53 -6.77
C ASP A 35 9.44 2.50 -5.74
N ALA A 36 10.28 1.55 -6.15
CA ALA A 36 10.75 0.47 -5.28
C ALA A 36 11.64 0.96 -4.12
N ASN A 37 12.26 2.14 -4.25
CA ASN A 37 13.07 2.75 -3.19
C ASN A 37 12.24 3.73 -2.33
N ASN A 38 11.02 4.06 -2.76
CA ASN A 38 10.15 5.02 -2.09
C ASN A 38 8.67 4.61 -2.12
N LEU A 39 8.37 3.38 -1.69
CA LEU A 39 7.01 2.88 -1.53
C LEU A 39 6.05 3.84 -0.80
N PRO A 40 6.47 4.56 0.28
CA PRO A 40 5.58 5.48 0.99
C PRO A 40 5.03 6.63 0.13
N ASP A 41 5.73 7.02 -0.94
CA ASP A 41 5.28 8.09 -1.84
C ASP A 41 4.22 7.63 -2.85
N THR A 42 4.01 6.32 -2.99
CA THR A 42 3.02 5.74 -3.88
C THR A 42 1.63 6.26 -3.57
N GLN A 43 0.97 6.82 -4.59
CA GLN A 43 -0.38 7.37 -4.48
C GLN A 43 -1.41 6.31 -4.87
N LEU A 44 -2.33 6.06 -3.95
CA LEU A 44 -3.42 5.13 -4.13
C LEU A 44 -4.75 5.83 -3.91
N THR A 45 -5.79 5.33 -4.57
CA THR A 45 -7.16 5.79 -4.34
C THR A 45 -7.65 5.24 -3.01
N GLU A 46 -8.58 5.95 -2.36
CA GLU A 46 -9.16 5.52 -1.07
C GLU A 46 -9.56 4.04 -1.06
N ARG A 47 -10.20 3.59 -2.15
CA ARG A 47 -10.61 2.20 -2.33
C ARG A 47 -9.44 1.23 -2.29
N LYS A 48 -8.35 1.54 -3.01
CA LYS A 48 -7.17 0.66 -3.10
C LYS A 48 -6.38 0.61 -1.80
N ILE A 49 -6.30 1.74 -1.09
CA ILE A 49 -5.70 1.79 0.24
C ILE A 49 -6.46 0.90 1.19
N ARG A 50 -7.79 1.01 1.17
CA ARG A 50 -8.63 0.19 2.02
C ARG A 50 -8.43 -1.31 1.73
N GLU A 51 -8.43 -1.70 0.46
CA GLU A 51 -8.15 -3.09 0.06
C GLU A 51 -6.78 -3.56 0.56
N LEU A 52 -5.72 -2.75 0.40
CA LEU A 52 -4.39 -3.09 0.89
C LEU A 52 -4.34 -3.21 2.43
N VAL A 53 -4.99 -2.31 3.16
CA VAL A 53 -5.03 -2.35 4.63
C VAL A 53 -5.79 -3.57 5.12
N GLU A 54 -6.88 -3.94 4.44
CA GLU A 54 -7.64 -5.16 4.74
C GLU A 54 -6.79 -6.42 4.49
N GLU A 55 -6.00 -6.47 3.41
CA GLU A 55 -5.06 -7.57 3.13
C GLU A 55 -3.96 -7.68 4.19
N ILE A 56 -3.33 -6.55 4.56
CA ILE A 56 -2.30 -6.52 5.62
C ILE A 56 -2.88 -6.97 6.96
N ALA A 57 -4.11 -6.55 7.28
CA ALA A 57 -4.79 -6.96 8.52
C ALA A 57 -5.16 -8.44 8.51
N ALA A 58 -5.56 -9.00 7.35
CA ALA A 58 -5.90 -10.41 7.20
C ALA A 58 -4.69 -11.33 7.35
N GLU A 59 -3.50 -10.91 6.90
CA GLU A 59 -2.25 -11.66 7.07
C GLU A 59 -1.77 -11.75 8.53
N GLN A 60 -2.29 -10.89 9.42
CA GLN A 60 -1.96 -10.90 10.84
C GLN A 60 -2.89 -11.80 11.70
N GLY A 61 -3.88 -12.45 11.08
CA GLY A 61 -4.93 -13.25 11.72
C GLY A 61 -4.64 -14.75 11.83
#